data_AF-A0A6J4MYI4-F1
#
_entry.id   AF-A0A6J4MYI4-F1
#
_cell.length_a   1.000
_cell.length_b   1.000
_cell.length_c   1.000
_cell.angle_alpha   90.00
_cell.angle_beta   90.00
_cell.angle_gamma   90.00
#
_symmetry.space_group_name_H-M   'P 1'
#
loop_
_entity.id
_entity.type
_entity.pdbx_description
1 polymer ?
#
loop_
_entity_poly.entity_id
_entity_poly.type
_entity_poly.pdbx_seq_one_letter_code
_entity_poly.pdbx_strand_id
1 'polypeptide(L)'
;TAYYDPDLRSLVHYRANRYALVTFFGPAPAGGPPGAVGPQGIDEYATGTAGHNGAEGTWRDAEDGHLQGNPIAQGSVDSTIACHVPVPPDGEATVYMVFVAGQSRQELVEMHGWLLRMNPQGVLDRTNAYWRLWVGGTNINFGNLPPKVVESFNRSLLVLRTQIDNGGAIIAANDSDIMQMARDTYSYMWPRDGALVANALDLAGFPDIARSFYAFCQRVITEDGYFLHKYNPDGTPASSWHPWVLKGHRVLPIQEDETALVVWALWRHYFRYRDIEFVRPLWVDVVQKAADFMCRYRDPRTGLPLPSYDLWEERWGVHAFTVATVYGGLKAAHNFAVAFGDRERAAKYAKAAEEVKNGAAKYLFSPKLNRFVRRLVTKDNPTPPDSPTYVEASPLSHEPSIDEVYDVDETVDASLY
;
A
#
# COMPACT_ATOMS: atom_id res chain seq x y z
N THR A 1 -10.49 2.92 -27.69
CA THR A 1 -10.17 3.42 -29.04
C THR A 1 -8.73 3.83 -29.06
N ALA A 2 -8.03 3.53 -30.16
CA ALA A 2 -6.68 3.98 -30.45
C ALA A 2 -6.71 4.77 -31.76
N TYR A 3 -6.09 5.94 -31.82
CA TYR A 3 -6.01 6.74 -33.04
C TYR A 3 -4.72 7.57 -33.11
N TYR A 4 -4.26 7.86 -34.32
CA TYR A 4 -3.22 8.86 -34.55
C TYR A 4 -3.86 10.25 -34.60
N ASP A 5 -3.35 11.17 -33.78
CA ASP A 5 -3.75 12.58 -33.76
C ASP A 5 -2.68 13.40 -34.50
N PRO A 6 -2.97 13.95 -35.71
CA PRO A 6 -1.98 14.67 -36.50
C PRO A 6 -1.57 16.01 -35.88
N ASP A 7 -2.44 16.66 -35.10
CA ASP A 7 -2.11 17.92 -34.42
C ASP A 7 -1.14 17.68 -33.26
N LEU A 8 -1.28 16.53 -32.60
CA LEU A 8 -0.37 16.09 -31.55
C LEU A 8 0.83 15.30 -32.09
N ARG A 9 0.82 14.90 -33.36
CA ARG A 9 1.80 13.98 -33.99
C ARG A 9 2.09 12.76 -33.12
N SER A 10 1.02 12.23 -32.51
CA SER A 10 1.10 11.25 -31.44
C SER A 10 -0.02 10.24 -31.56
N LEU A 11 0.20 9.06 -31.00
CA LEU A 11 -0.82 8.04 -30.92
C LEU A 11 -1.57 8.16 -29.58
N VAL A 12 -2.89 8.20 -29.65
CA VAL A 12 -3.78 8.42 -28.50
C VAL A 12 -4.68 7.21 -28.28
N HIS A 13 -4.65 6.68 -27.07
CA HIS A 13 -5.58 5.67 -26.57
C HIS A 13 -6.56 6.31 -25.59
N TYR A 14 -7.81 5.86 -25.60
CA TYR A 14 -8.70 6.15 -24.49
C TYR A 14 -9.73 5.05 -24.24
N ARG A 15 -10.14 4.96 -22.97
CA ARG A 15 -11.26 4.17 -22.48
C ARG A 15 -11.95 4.94 -21.36
N ALA A 16 -13.24 5.26 -21.55
CA ALA A 16 -13.98 6.16 -20.67
C ALA A 16 -13.21 7.49 -20.47
N ASN A 17 -12.98 7.90 -19.23
CA ASN A 17 -12.23 9.10 -18.85
C ASN A 17 -10.73 8.81 -18.64
N ARG A 18 -10.16 7.76 -19.23
CA ARG A 18 -8.72 7.48 -19.15
C ARG A 18 -8.12 7.59 -20.53
N TYR A 19 -7.19 8.51 -20.68
CA TYR A 19 -6.51 8.84 -21.91
C TYR A 19 -5.02 8.58 -21.76
N ALA A 20 -4.40 8.08 -22.82
CA ALA A 20 -2.96 7.91 -22.93
C ALA A 20 -2.49 8.43 -24.29
N LEU A 21 -1.36 9.12 -24.31
CA LEU A 21 -0.69 9.61 -25.50
C LEU A 21 0.73 9.05 -25.52
N VAL A 22 1.18 8.61 -26.69
CA VAL A 22 2.52 8.10 -26.91
C VAL A 22 3.15 8.75 -28.13
N THR A 23 4.40 9.16 -28.03
CA THR A 23 5.17 9.74 -29.13
C THR A 23 6.68 9.58 -28.90
N PHE A 24 7.48 9.93 -29.91
CA PHE A 24 8.93 9.99 -29.81
C PHE A 24 9.46 11.41 -29.92
N PHE A 25 10.65 11.63 -29.36
CA PHE A 25 11.53 12.71 -29.75
C PHE A 25 12.81 12.10 -30.31
N GLY A 26 13.16 12.48 -31.54
CA GLY A 26 14.33 11.98 -32.24
C GLY A 26 15.66 12.51 -31.70
N PRO A 27 16.78 12.09 -32.29
CA PRO A 27 18.10 12.56 -31.91
C PRO A 27 18.28 14.06 -32.18
N ALA A 28 19.11 14.70 -31.35
CA ALA A 28 19.49 16.07 -31.55
C ALA A 28 20.18 16.28 -32.91
N PRO A 29 20.00 17.44 -33.55
CA PRO A 29 20.83 17.82 -34.70
C PRO A 29 22.31 17.83 -34.33
N ALA A 30 23.18 17.45 -35.28
CA ALA A 30 24.62 17.50 -35.09
C ALA A 30 25.08 18.93 -34.70
N GLY A 31 25.92 19.02 -33.66
CA GLY A 31 26.40 20.29 -33.12
C GLY A 31 25.43 21.01 -32.18
N GLY A 32 24.32 20.35 -31.78
CA GLY A 32 23.43 20.86 -30.74
C GLY A 32 24.12 20.93 -29.37
N PRO A 33 23.65 21.80 -28.45
CA PRO A 33 24.15 21.84 -27.08
C PRO A 33 23.93 20.49 -26.36
N PRO A 34 24.71 20.19 -25.30
CA PRO A 34 24.45 19.03 -24.45
C PRO A 34 23.00 19.01 -23.96
N GLY A 35 22.32 17.87 -24.11
CA GLY A 35 20.91 17.74 -23.75
C GLY A 35 19.92 18.30 -24.78
N ALA A 36 20.38 18.70 -25.97
CA ALA A 36 19.49 18.98 -27.08
C ALA A 36 18.64 17.74 -27.40
N VAL A 37 17.41 17.99 -27.83
CA VAL A 37 16.46 16.94 -28.23
C VAL A 37 16.02 17.24 -29.66
N GLY A 38 15.88 16.21 -30.48
CA GLY A 38 15.39 16.32 -31.84
C GLY A 38 13.90 16.65 -31.92
N PRO A 39 13.35 16.73 -33.14
CA PRO A 39 11.93 16.98 -33.33
C PRO A 39 11.08 15.85 -32.72
N GLN A 40 9.92 16.24 -32.19
CA GLN A 40 8.87 15.31 -31.79
C GLN A 40 8.17 14.73 -33.02
N GLY A 41 7.78 13.46 -32.96
CA GLY A 41 6.98 12.81 -33.98
C GLY A 41 7.03 11.30 -33.93
N ILE A 42 6.22 10.68 -34.80
CA ILE A 42 6.21 9.26 -35.09
C ILE A 42 6.42 9.13 -36.60
N ASP A 43 7.30 8.24 -37.03
CA ASP A 43 7.60 8.06 -38.46
C ASP A 43 6.54 7.17 -39.12
N GLU A 44 6.19 6.07 -38.46
CA GLU A 44 5.13 5.17 -38.90
C GLU A 44 4.32 4.67 -37.70
N TYR A 45 3.06 4.31 -37.92
CA TYR A 45 2.19 3.80 -36.88
C TYR A 45 1.20 2.79 -37.45
N ALA A 46 0.66 1.95 -36.58
CA ALA A 46 -0.50 1.13 -36.88
C ALA A 46 -1.39 1.05 -35.64
N THR A 47 -2.70 1.11 -35.86
CA THR A 47 -3.71 0.74 -34.86
C THR A 47 -4.47 -0.48 -35.38
N GLY A 48 -4.92 -1.36 -34.50
CA GLY A 48 -5.55 -2.60 -34.93
C GLY A 48 -6.36 -3.25 -33.83
N THR A 49 -7.10 -4.29 -34.19
CA THR A 49 -7.79 -5.13 -33.21
C THR A 49 -6.84 -6.21 -32.71
N ALA A 50 -6.86 -6.45 -31.40
CA ALA A 50 -6.04 -7.48 -30.75
C ALA A 50 -6.91 -8.43 -29.92
N GLY A 51 -6.63 -9.73 -30.02
CA GLY A 51 -7.29 -10.76 -29.21
C GLY A 51 -8.77 -11.00 -29.56
N HIS A 52 -9.23 -10.54 -30.73
CA HIS A 52 -10.60 -10.71 -31.20
C HIS A 52 -10.62 -11.40 -32.57
N ASN A 53 -11.42 -12.45 -32.74
CA ASN A 53 -11.56 -13.23 -33.98
C ASN A 53 -10.22 -13.69 -34.60
N GLY A 54 -9.24 -14.05 -33.77
CA GLY A 54 -7.92 -14.49 -34.24
C GLY A 54 -6.98 -13.36 -34.68
N ALA A 55 -7.37 -12.09 -34.52
CA ALA A 55 -6.48 -10.96 -34.75
C ALA A 55 -5.36 -10.94 -33.69
N GLU A 56 -4.12 -11.06 -34.15
CA GLU A 56 -2.95 -11.22 -33.30
C GLU A 56 -2.45 -9.88 -32.72
N GLY A 57 -2.82 -8.76 -33.34
CA GLY A 57 -2.44 -7.40 -32.95
C GLY A 57 -1.44 -6.75 -33.92
N THR A 58 -1.25 -5.45 -33.76
CA THR A 58 -0.38 -4.59 -34.57
C THR A 58 1.11 -4.90 -34.48
N TRP A 59 1.55 -5.72 -33.52
CA TRP A 59 2.95 -6.17 -33.46
C TRP A 59 3.32 -7.04 -34.68
N ARG A 60 2.36 -7.75 -35.27
CA ARG A 60 2.55 -8.52 -36.52
C ARG A 60 2.93 -7.62 -37.70
N ASP A 61 2.38 -6.40 -37.72
CA ASP A 61 2.68 -5.43 -38.77
C ASP A 61 4.16 -5.00 -38.72
N ALA A 62 4.77 -4.97 -37.53
CA ALA A 62 6.16 -4.56 -37.36
C ALA A 62 7.20 -5.61 -37.83
N GLU A 63 6.79 -6.81 -38.24
CA GLU A 63 7.73 -7.92 -38.54
C GLU A 63 8.63 -7.64 -39.76
N ASP A 64 8.20 -6.81 -40.70
CA ASP A 64 8.98 -6.42 -41.89
C ASP A 64 9.72 -5.08 -41.72
N GLY A 65 9.57 -4.44 -40.56
CA GLY A 65 10.13 -3.13 -40.25
C GLY A 65 9.31 -1.94 -40.77
N HIS A 66 8.12 -2.17 -41.33
CA HIS A 66 7.22 -1.12 -41.81
C HIS A 66 5.81 -1.27 -41.25
N LEU A 67 5.18 -0.16 -40.85
CA LEU A 67 3.81 -0.15 -40.37
C LEU A 67 2.86 0.37 -41.47
N GLN A 68 1.73 -0.31 -41.64
CA GLN A 68 0.76 -0.04 -42.71
C GLN A 68 0.00 1.30 -42.58
N GLY A 69 0.16 2.02 -41.47
CA GLY A 69 -0.40 3.36 -41.33
C GLY A 69 -1.87 3.42 -40.93
N ASN A 70 -2.47 2.33 -40.43
CA ASN A 70 -3.90 2.35 -40.07
C ASN A 70 -4.16 3.36 -38.92
N PRO A 71 -4.90 4.46 -39.17
CA PRO A 71 -4.89 5.62 -38.28
C PRO A 71 -5.85 5.53 -37.10
N ILE A 72 -6.80 4.59 -37.10
CA ILE A 72 -7.76 4.44 -36.00
C ILE A 72 -8.29 3.01 -35.90
N ALA A 73 -8.50 2.56 -34.67
CA ALA A 73 -9.20 1.31 -34.33
C ALA A 73 -10.05 1.47 -33.07
N GLN A 74 -11.12 0.66 -32.96
CA GLN A 74 -12.02 0.63 -31.79
C GLN A 74 -12.30 -0.80 -31.30
N GLY A 75 -12.74 -0.92 -30.04
CA GLY A 75 -13.00 -2.21 -29.38
C GLY A 75 -11.80 -2.72 -28.58
N SER A 76 -11.50 -4.02 -28.70
CA SER A 76 -10.27 -4.63 -28.18
C SER A 76 -9.14 -4.30 -29.15
N VAL A 77 -8.34 -3.30 -28.81
CA VAL A 77 -7.38 -2.69 -29.73
C VAL A 77 -6.00 -2.56 -29.12
N ASP A 78 -5.01 -2.56 -29.99
CA ASP A 78 -3.62 -2.25 -29.71
C ASP A 78 -3.07 -1.29 -30.77
N SER A 79 -1.79 -0.94 -30.62
CA SER A 79 -1.08 -0.08 -31.56
C SER A 79 0.42 -0.31 -31.52
N THR A 80 1.06 -0.11 -32.67
CA THR A 80 2.52 -0.05 -32.80
C THR A 80 2.92 1.31 -33.37
N ILE A 81 4.06 1.83 -32.93
CA ILE A 81 4.65 3.09 -33.41
C ILE A 81 6.13 2.87 -33.74
N ALA A 82 6.64 3.54 -34.77
CA ALA A 82 8.02 3.43 -35.21
C ALA A 82 8.75 4.79 -35.14
N CYS A 83 10.04 4.72 -34.79
CA CYS A 83 10.99 5.81 -34.92
C CYS A 83 12.25 5.26 -35.61
N HIS A 84 12.56 5.78 -36.79
CA HIS A 84 13.67 5.39 -37.62
C HIS A 84 14.85 6.31 -37.38
N VAL A 85 15.96 5.75 -36.87
CA VAL A 85 17.16 6.53 -36.58
C VAL A 85 18.37 5.88 -37.27
N PRO A 86 18.98 6.55 -38.26
CA PRO A 86 20.22 6.08 -38.86
C PRO A 86 21.37 6.29 -37.86
N VAL A 87 22.05 5.20 -37.50
CA VAL A 87 23.23 5.24 -36.62
C VAL A 87 24.46 4.81 -37.43
N PRO A 88 25.49 5.67 -37.57
CA PRO A 88 26.71 5.31 -38.29
C PRO A 88 27.53 4.27 -37.51
N PRO A 89 28.49 3.58 -38.17
CA PRO A 89 29.47 2.73 -37.48
C PRO A 89 30.15 3.49 -36.34
N ASP A 90 30.27 2.85 -35.18
CA ASP A 90 30.82 3.43 -33.94
C ASP A 90 30.09 4.71 -33.45
N GLY A 91 28.88 4.97 -33.96
CA GLY A 91 28.03 6.09 -33.55
C GLY A 91 27.00 5.71 -32.49
N GLU A 92 26.43 6.74 -31.88
CA GLU A 92 25.31 6.63 -30.94
C GLU A 92 24.22 7.66 -31.28
N ALA A 93 22.97 7.33 -30.95
CA ALA A 93 21.85 8.25 -31.06
C ALA A 93 20.89 8.03 -29.88
N THR A 94 20.31 9.11 -29.38
CA THR A 94 19.35 9.08 -28.27
C THR A 94 17.95 9.39 -28.78
N VAL A 95 17.00 8.52 -28.46
CA VAL A 95 15.57 8.70 -28.74
C VAL A 95 14.82 8.65 -27.42
N TYR A 96 13.84 9.53 -27.25
CA TYR A 96 12.95 9.51 -26.10
C TYR A 96 11.58 9.02 -26.52
N MET A 97 11.13 7.90 -25.97
CA MET A 97 9.72 7.51 -25.99
C MET A 97 9.02 8.18 -24.80
N VAL A 98 7.94 8.91 -25.07
CA VAL A 98 7.19 9.59 -24.00
C VAL A 98 5.78 9.03 -23.94
N PHE A 99 5.36 8.69 -22.73
CA PHE A 99 4.01 8.27 -22.39
C PHE A 99 3.36 9.31 -21.48
N VAL A 100 2.17 9.79 -21.86
CA VAL A 100 1.41 10.79 -21.10
C VAL A 100 0.04 10.21 -20.80
N ALA A 101 -0.32 10.14 -19.52
CA ALA A 101 -1.66 9.73 -19.09
C ALA A 101 -2.45 10.95 -18.60
N GLY A 102 -3.75 10.99 -18.91
CA GLY A 102 -4.67 12.04 -18.46
C GLY A 102 -6.09 11.53 -18.32
N GLN A 103 -6.95 12.33 -17.67
CA GLN A 103 -8.36 12.02 -17.45
C GLN A 103 -9.29 12.59 -18.53
N SER A 104 -8.74 13.42 -19.42
CA SER A 104 -9.46 14.00 -20.54
C SER A 104 -8.53 14.28 -21.73
N ARG A 105 -9.11 14.45 -22.91
CA ARG A 105 -8.33 14.91 -24.08
C ARG A 105 -7.71 16.29 -23.84
N GLN A 106 -8.41 17.19 -23.15
CA GLN A 106 -7.90 18.53 -22.87
C GLN A 106 -6.63 18.49 -22.01
N GLU A 107 -6.62 17.66 -20.97
CA GLU A 107 -5.45 17.44 -20.12
C GLU A 107 -4.27 16.87 -20.92
N LEU A 108 -4.53 15.91 -21.81
CA LEU A 108 -3.47 15.40 -22.71
C LEU A 108 -2.87 16.52 -23.58
N VAL A 109 -3.69 17.39 -24.16
CA VAL A 109 -3.22 18.50 -25.01
C VAL A 109 -2.37 19.48 -24.20
N GLU A 110 -2.80 19.80 -22.98
CA GLU A 110 -2.06 20.69 -22.07
C GLU A 110 -0.71 20.10 -21.66
N MET A 111 -0.69 18.82 -21.27
CA MET A 111 0.54 18.10 -20.93
C MET A 111 1.47 17.96 -22.13
N HIS A 112 0.94 17.67 -23.32
CA HIS A 112 1.72 17.61 -24.55
C HIS A 112 2.35 18.98 -24.88
N GLY A 113 1.58 20.06 -24.78
CA GLY A 113 2.10 21.42 -24.98
C GLY A 113 3.18 21.80 -23.97
N TRP A 114 3.04 21.37 -22.70
CA TRP A 114 4.09 21.52 -21.70
C TRP A 114 5.35 20.70 -22.04
N LEU A 115 5.18 19.44 -22.45
CA LEU A 115 6.27 18.56 -22.86
C LEU A 115 7.05 19.14 -24.05
N LEU A 116 6.38 19.72 -25.05
CA LEU A 116 7.07 20.36 -26.18
C LEU A 116 7.92 21.57 -25.75
N ARG A 117 7.49 22.33 -24.74
CA ARG A 117 8.27 23.47 -24.19
C ARG A 117 9.44 23.01 -23.32
N MET A 118 9.22 21.98 -22.50
CA MET A 118 10.22 21.50 -21.54
C MET A 118 11.24 20.54 -22.19
N ASN A 119 10.79 19.78 -23.19
CA ASN A 119 11.41 18.60 -23.80
C ASN A 119 11.72 17.46 -22.79
N PRO A 120 11.90 16.21 -23.26
CA PRO A 120 12.19 15.07 -22.38
C PRO A 120 13.42 15.23 -21.49
N GLN A 121 14.53 15.79 -22.01
CA GLN A 121 15.74 16.00 -21.21
C GLN A 121 15.48 17.00 -20.08
N GLY A 122 14.78 18.10 -20.35
CA GLY A 122 14.38 19.05 -19.32
C GLY A 122 13.48 18.42 -18.25
N VAL A 123 12.58 17.52 -18.63
CA VAL A 123 11.76 16.75 -17.67
C VAL A 123 12.64 15.87 -16.78
N LEU A 124 13.61 15.17 -17.35
CA LEU A 124 14.57 14.35 -16.59
C LEU A 124 15.40 15.19 -15.63
N ASP A 125 15.94 16.32 -16.10
CA ASP A 125 16.75 17.23 -15.28
C ASP A 125 15.96 17.80 -14.10
N ARG A 126 14.73 18.25 -14.36
CA ARG A 126 13.82 18.74 -13.32
C ARG A 126 13.47 17.65 -12.32
N THR A 127 13.20 16.43 -12.80
CA THR A 127 12.89 15.27 -11.96
C THR A 127 14.07 14.91 -11.06
N ASN A 128 15.29 14.87 -11.62
CA ASN A 128 16.51 14.63 -10.88
C ASN A 128 16.77 15.70 -9.81
N ALA A 129 16.61 16.98 -10.17
CA ALA A 129 16.78 18.09 -9.24
C ALA A 129 15.77 18.03 -8.09
N TYR A 130 14.50 17.76 -8.39
CA TYR A 130 13.46 17.60 -7.38
C TYR A 130 13.77 16.46 -6.42
N TRP A 131 14.09 15.26 -6.91
CA TRP A 131 14.32 14.11 -6.03
C TRP A 131 15.57 14.23 -5.18
N ARG A 132 16.62 14.90 -5.68
CA ARG A 132 17.80 15.25 -4.87
C ARG A 132 17.44 16.21 -3.75
N LEU A 133 16.63 17.23 -4.04
CA LEU A 133 16.15 18.18 -3.03
C LEU A 133 15.22 17.48 -2.01
N TRP A 134 14.33 16.62 -2.48
CA TRP A 134 13.36 15.93 -1.65
C TRP A 134 14.05 14.97 -0.66
N VAL A 135 14.95 14.09 -1.15
CA VAL A 135 15.65 13.13 -0.29
C VAL A 135 16.62 13.82 0.67
N GLY A 136 17.27 14.90 0.22
CA GLY A 136 18.16 15.73 1.04
C GLY A 136 17.45 16.76 1.91
N GLY A 137 16.11 16.88 1.81
CA GLY A 137 15.34 17.92 2.49
C GLY A 137 15.18 17.71 3.99
N THR A 138 15.56 16.53 4.49
CA THR A 138 15.48 16.21 5.92
C THR A 138 16.85 16.40 6.58
N ASN A 139 16.88 17.15 7.68
CA ASN A 139 18.11 17.43 8.43
C ASN A 139 18.47 16.25 9.35
N ILE A 140 18.59 15.04 8.78
CA ILE A 140 19.01 13.85 9.53
C ILE A 140 20.53 13.89 9.71
N ASN A 141 20.96 13.86 10.97
CA ASN A 141 22.36 13.66 11.30
C ASN A 141 22.68 12.16 11.30
N PHE A 142 23.32 11.68 10.23
CA PHE A 142 23.73 10.27 10.10
C PHE A 142 24.97 9.90 10.94
N GLY A 143 25.60 10.86 11.62
CA GLY A 143 26.79 10.62 12.45
C GLY A 143 27.91 9.97 11.65
N ASN A 144 28.41 8.83 12.13
CA ASN A 144 29.50 8.05 11.53
C ASN A 144 29.01 6.81 10.76
N LEU A 145 27.74 6.76 10.37
CA LEU A 145 27.22 5.64 9.58
C LEU A 145 27.97 5.49 8.24
N PRO A 146 28.27 4.26 7.78
CA PRO A 146 28.95 4.04 6.51
C PRO A 146 28.17 4.64 5.32
N PRO A 147 28.84 5.19 4.28
CA PRO A 147 28.17 5.79 3.13
C PRO A 147 27.12 4.89 2.46
N LYS A 148 27.38 3.58 2.37
CA LYS A 148 26.43 2.60 1.79
C LYS A 148 25.14 2.44 2.61
N VAL A 149 25.20 2.66 3.93
CA VAL A 149 24.01 2.64 4.79
C VAL A 149 23.17 3.89 4.54
N VAL A 150 23.82 5.06 4.42
CA VAL A 150 23.15 6.33 4.08
C VAL A 150 22.53 6.26 2.68
N GLU A 151 23.23 5.68 1.72
CA GLU A 151 22.72 5.43 0.37
C GLU A 151 21.49 4.52 0.39
N SER A 152 21.54 3.42 1.16
CA SER A 152 20.41 2.50 1.31
C SER A 152 19.21 3.20 1.94
N PHE A 153 19.42 4.01 2.99
CA PHE A 153 18.37 4.81 3.61
C PHE A 153 17.72 5.78 2.61
N ASN A 154 18.51 6.55 1.86
CA ASN A 154 18.02 7.49 0.86
C ASN A 154 17.25 6.78 -0.26
N ARG A 155 17.75 5.64 -0.72
CA ARG A 155 17.08 4.81 -1.72
C ARG A 155 15.76 4.25 -1.19
N SER A 156 15.72 3.78 0.06
CA SER A 156 14.49 3.33 0.71
C SER A 156 13.44 4.44 0.78
N LEU A 157 13.82 5.69 1.09
CA LEU A 157 12.88 6.82 1.07
C LEU A 157 12.29 7.09 -0.32
N LEU A 158 13.13 7.04 -1.35
CA LEU A 158 12.68 7.22 -2.74
C LEU A 158 11.73 6.08 -3.17
N VAL A 159 12.04 4.83 -2.80
CA VAL A 159 11.18 3.67 -3.04
C VAL A 159 9.85 3.82 -2.30
N LEU A 160 9.88 4.16 -1.01
CA LEU A 160 8.65 4.38 -0.24
C LEU A 160 7.78 5.45 -0.91
N ARG A 161 8.36 6.56 -1.35
CA ARG A 161 7.60 7.63 -1.99
C ARG A 161 6.92 7.20 -3.29
N THR A 162 7.43 6.19 -4.00
CA THR A 162 6.77 5.64 -5.20
C THR A 162 5.59 4.73 -4.87
N GLN A 163 5.45 4.29 -3.61
CA GLN A 163 4.33 3.50 -3.10
C GLN A 163 3.29 4.35 -2.35
N ILE A 164 3.33 5.67 -2.51
CA ILE A 164 2.40 6.58 -1.82
C ILE A 164 1.68 7.42 -2.84
N ASP A 165 0.37 7.25 -2.92
CA ASP A 165 -0.46 8.04 -3.81
C ASP A 165 -0.67 9.47 -3.27
N ASN A 166 -1.26 10.33 -4.09
CA ASN A 166 -1.55 11.71 -3.67
C ASN A 166 -2.77 11.82 -2.73
N GLY A 167 -3.57 10.75 -2.59
CA GLY A 167 -4.72 10.65 -1.69
C GLY A 167 -4.37 10.21 -0.26
N GLY A 168 -3.11 9.82 -0.02
CA GLY A 168 -2.60 9.34 1.26
C GLY A 168 -2.58 7.82 1.42
N ALA A 169 -2.99 7.05 0.41
CA ALA A 169 -2.85 5.61 0.43
C ALA A 169 -1.36 5.23 0.33
N ILE A 170 -0.88 4.51 1.34
CA ILE A 170 0.43 3.86 1.32
C ILE A 170 0.20 2.41 0.94
N ILE A 171 0.54 2.04 -0.29
CA ILE A 171 0.32 0.67 -0.80
C ILE A 171 1.51 -0.23 -0.48
N ALA A 172 1.28 -1.55 -0.45
CA ALA A 172 2.33 -2.51 -0.11
C ALA A 172 3.44 -2.57 -1.18
N ALA A 173 3.07 -2.76 -2.45
CA ALA A 173 4.01 -2.74 -3.58
C ALA A 173 3.33 -2.56 -4.94
N ASN A 174 4.04 -1.92 -5.88
CA ASN A 174 3.69 -1.85 -7.30
C ASN A 174 4.55 -2.81 -8.14
N ASP A 175 4.54 -4.10 -7.79
CA ASP A 175 5.17 -5.14 -8.60
C ASP A 175 4.13 -5.89 -9.46
N SER A 176 4.62 -6.56 -10.50
CA SER A 176 3.81 -7.41 -11.39
C SER A 176 3.97 -8.90 -11.12
N ASP A 177 4.86 -9.29 -10.20
CA ASP A 177 5.25 -10.68 -9.99
C ASP A 177 4.09 -11.50 -9.41
N ILE A 178 3.31 -10.88 -8.52
CA ILE A 178 2.18 -11.54 -7.86
C ILE A 178 0.95 -11.60 -8.78
N MET A 179 0.84 -10.68 -9.75
CA MET A 179 -0.22 -10.75 -10.77
C MET A 179 -0.11 -12.04 -11.60
N GLN A 180 1.11 -12.54 -11.82
CA GLN A 180 1.35 -13.76 -12.58
C GLN A 180 1.03 -15.03 -11.77
N MET A 181 1.23 -15.02 -10.44
CA MET A 181 1.08 -16.22 -9.59
C MET A 181 -0.26 -16.30 -8.86
N ALA A 182 -0.72 -15.21 -8.24
CA ALA A 182 -1.92 -15.18 -7.40
C ALA A 182 -3.15 -14.56 -8.09
N ARG A 183 -2.98 -14.02 -9.31
CA ARG A 183 -4.02 -13.26 -10.05
C ARG A 183 -4.60 -12.08 -9.25
N ASP A 184 -3.83 -11.55 -8.30
CA ASP A 184 -4.16 -10.35 -7.53
C ASP A 184 -2.92 -9.43 -7.49
N THR A 185 -3.00 -8.31 -6.79
CA THR A 185 -1.93 -7.30 -6.73
C THR A 185 -1.59 -6.88 -5.30
N TYR A 186 -0.39 -6.34 -5.12
CA TYR A 186 0.06 -5.66 -3.90
C TYR A 186 -0.19 -4.14 -3.95
N SER A 187 -0.79 -3.64 -5.03
CA SER A 187 -1.15 -2.23 -5.20
C SER A 187 -2.36 -1.79 -4.35
N TYR A 188 -2.56 -2.42 -3.20
CA TYR A 188 -3.57 -2.06 -2.20
C TYR A 188 -2.93 -1.46 -0.95
N MET A 189 -3.72 -0.69 -0.22
CA MET A 189 -3.39 -0.12 1.07
C MET A 189 -3.84 -1.08 2.18
N TRP A 190 -2.86 -1.67 2.87
CA TRP A 190 -3.07 -2.37 4.13
C TRP A 190 -2.83 -1.39 5.29
N PRO A 191 -3.76 -1.25 6.25
CA PRO A 191 -3.57 -0.31 7.36
C PRO A 191 -2.34 -0.65 8.23
N ARG A 192 -1.96 -1.94 8.36
CA ARG A 192 -0.72 -2.35 9.04
C ARG A 192 0.51 -1.72 8.37
N ASP A 193 0.68 -1.96 7.07
CA ASP A 193 1.81 -1.50 6.28
C ASP A 193 1.88 0.03 6.29
N GLY A 194 0.74 0.68 6.04
CA GLY A 194 0.63 2.13 6.07
C GLY A 194 1.00 2.73 7.42
N ALA A 195 0.58 2.13 8.55
CA ALA A 195 0.92 2.62 9.88
C ALA A 195 2.41 2.50 10.19
N LEU A 196 3.05 1.39 9.80
CA LEU A 196 4.49 1.20 9.98
C LEU A 196 5.31 2.17 9.11
N VAL A 197 4.92 2.35 7.85
CA VAL A 197 5.56 3.30 6.92
C VAL A 197 5.33 4.74 7.38
N ALA A 198 4.13 5.11 7.82
CA ALA A 198 3.84 6.46 8.33
C ALA A 198 4.73 6.80 9.53
N ASN A 199 4.90 5.87 10.49
CA ASN A 199 5.83 6.07 11.59
C ASN A 199 7.30 6.14 11.11
N ALA A 200 7.69 5.38 10.09
CA ALA A 200 9.04 5.48 9.50
C ALA A 200 9.28 6.84 8.82
N LEU A 201 8.29 7.37 8.09
CA LEU A 201 8.32 8.70 7.49
C LEU A 201 8.41 9.79 8.55
N ASP A 202 7.67 9.64 9.66
CA ASP A 202 7.78 10.54 10.82
C ASP A 202 9.18 10.51 11.44
N LEU A 203 9.81 9.34 11.53
CA LEU A 203 11.18 9.21 12.01
C LEU A 203 12.20 9.81 11.03
N ALA A 204 11.91 9.75 9.73
CA ALA A 204 12.71 10.36 8.68
C ALA A 204 12.43 11.86 8.50
N GLY A 205 11.46 12.45 9.19
CA GLY A 205 11.17 13.89 9.10
C GLY A 205 10.27 14.30 7.92
N PHE A 206 9.39 13.41 7.46
CA PHE A 206 8.38 13.67 6.42
C PHE A 206 6.94 13.67 7.01
N PRO A 207 6.58 14.65 7.87
CA PRO A 207 5.29 14.66 8.55
C PRO A 207 4.11 14.74 7.60
N ASP A 208 4.20 15.51 6.52
CA ASP A 208 3.05 15.78 5.64
C ASP A 208 2.59 14.53 4.89
N ILE A 209 3.53 13.64 4.55
CA ILE A 209 3.21 12.38 3.90
C ILE A 209 2.51 11.44 4.89
N ALA A 210 3.01 11.36 6.14
CA ALA A 210 2.37 10.59 7.20
C ALA A 210 0.96 11.15 7.54
N ARG A 211 0.78 12.48 7.54
CA ARG A 211 -0.52 13.12 7.75
C ARG A 211 -1.56 12.71 6.71
N SER A 212 -1.17 12.64 5.44
CA SER A 212 -2.06 12.19 4.36
C SER A 212 -2.55 10.76 4.59
N PHE A 213 -1.71 9.88 5.13
CA PHE A 213 -2.11 8.51 5.50
C PHE A 213 -3.17 8.50 6.61
N TYR A 214 -3.00 9.26 7.69
CA TYR A 214 -4.03 9.29 8.73
C TYR A 214 -5.34 9.94 8.23
N ALA A 215 -5.26 10.90 7.32
CA ALA A 215 -6.44 11.44 6.64
C ALA A 215 -7.11 10.39 5.74
N PHE A 216 -6.34 9.49 5.11
CA PHE A 216 -6.88 8.31 4.42
C PHE A 216 -7.62 7.40 5.41
N CYS A 217 -6.97 7.02 6.52
CA CYS A 217 -7.57 6.19 7.57
C CYS A 217 -8.89 6.77 8.11
N GLN A 218 -8.95 8.09 8.32
CA GLN A 218 -10.18 8.78 8.74
C GLN A 218 -11.35 8.56 7.79
N ARG A 219 -11.10 8.47 6.48
CA ARG A 219 -12.15 8.25 5.47
C ARG A 219 -12.63 6.81 5.41
N VAL A 220 -11.77 5.84 5.75
CA VAL A 220 -12.04 4.41 5.49
C VAL A 220 -12.32 3.57 6.73
N ILE A 221 -12.08 4.11 7.94
CA ILE A 221 -12.46 3.43 9.18
C ILE A 221 -13.97 3.20 9.21
N THR A 222 -14.40 1.99 9.59
CA THR A 222 -15.83 1.67 9.67
C THR A 222 -16.50 2.43 10.81
N GLU A 223 -17.84 2.54 10.76
CA GLU A 223 -18.60 3.09 11.90
C GLU A 223 -18.43 2.26 13.18
N ASP A 224 -18.20 0.95 13.01
CA ASP A 224 -17.86 0.05 14.10
C ASP A 224 -16.40 0.20 14.57
N GLY A 225 -15.61 1.10 14.00
CA GLY A 225 -14.28 1.45 14.51
C GLY A 225 -13.15 0.48 14.19
N TYR A 226 -13.34 -0.46 13.27
CA TYR A 226 -12.24 -1.28 12.73
C TYR A 226 -11.98 -0.95 11.27
N PHE A 227 -10.79 -1.30 10.78
CA PHE A 227 -10.49 -1.34 9.35
C PHE A 227 -10.81 -2.72 8.77
N LEU A 228 -11.21 -2.73 7.50
CA LEU A 228 -11.26 -3.95 6.70
C LEU A 228 -9.85 -4.33 6.28
N HIS A 229 -9.68 -5.59 5.87
CA HIS A 229 -8.42 -6.20 5.45
C HIS A 229 -7.54 -5.29 4.56
N LYS A 230 -8.09 -4.72 3.48
CA LYS A 230 -7.31 -3.85 2.59
C LYS A 230 -8.20 -3.01 1.69
N TYR A 231 -7.63 -1.94 1.15
CA TYR A 231 -8.34 -0.92 0.36
C TYR A 231 -7.62 -0.61 -0.95
N ASN A 232 -8.37 -0.27 -1.98
CA ASN A 232 -7.82 0.40 -3.15
C ASN A 232 -7.32 1.81 -2.75
N PRO A 233 -6.41 2.41 -3.54
CA PRO A 233 -5.93 3.78 -3.27
C PRO A 233 -7.05 4.84 -3.25
N ASP A 234 -8.20 4.58 -3.85
CA ASP A 234 -9.38 5.46 -3.78
C ASP A 234 -10.21 5.31 -2.49
N GLY A 235 -9.83 4.39 -1.60
CA GLY A 235 -10.52 4.12 -0.33
C GLY A 235 -11.63 3.08 -0.40
N THR A 236 -11.94 2.53 -1.57
CA THR A 236 -12.89 1.41 -1.68
C THR A 236 -12.29 0.11 -1.14
N PRO A 237 -13.08 -0.81 -0.56
CA PRO A 237 -12.57 -2.12 -0.15
C PRO A 237 -11.96 -2.87 -1.35
N ALA A 238 -10.76 -3.41 -1.15
CA ALA A 238 -10.07 -4.21 -2.16
C ALA A 238 -10.46 -5.70 -2.06
N SER A 239 -9.91 -6.52 -2.97
CA SER A 239 -10.01 -7.98 -2.95
C SER A 239 -9.71 -8.52 -1.54
N SER A 240 -10.41 -9.55 -1.07
CA SER A 240 -10.15 -10.15 0.24
C SER A 240 -10.57 -11.62 0.26
N TRP A 241 -9.83 -12.45 1.00
CA TRP A 241 -10.14 -13.85 1.26
C TRP A 241 -10.62 -14.11 2.69
N HIS A 242 -10.73 -13.07 3.52
CA HIS A 242 -11.30 -13.23 4.85
C HIS A 242 -12.84 -13.33 4.77
N PRO A 243 -13.44 -14.41 5.25
CA PRO A 243 -14.88 -14.62 5.20
C PRO A 243 -15.59 -13.83 6.32
N TRP A 244 -16.86 -13.50 6.08
CA TRP A 244 -17.77 -12.94 7.09
C TRP A 244 -18.47 -14.01 7.93
N VAL A 245 -18.33 -15.29 7.55
CA VAL A 245 -18.98 -16.44 8.18
C VAL A 245 -18.02 -17.60 8.26
N LEU A 246 -17.95 -18.25 9.42
CA LEU A 246 -17.09 -19.39 9.70
C LEU A 246 -17.88 -20.48 10.40
N LYS A 247 -17.94 -21.68 9.81
CA LYS A 247 -18.82 -22.80 10.23
C LYS A 247 -20.24 -22.36 10.66
N GLY A 248 -20.85 -21.41 9.93
CA GLY A 248 -22.21 -20.92 10.20
C GLY A 248 -22.32 -19.79 11.24
N HIS A 249 -21.22 -19.38 11.87
CA HIS A 249 -21.19 -18.23 12.78
C HIS A 249 -20.65 -16.98 12.09
N ARG A 250 -21.22 -15.82 12.40
CA ARG A 250 -20.69 -14.54 11.94
C ARG A 250 -19.31 -14.28 12.55
N VAL A 251 -18.35 -13.90 11.72
CA VAL A 251 -17.02 -13.44 12.11
C VAL A 251 -16.71 -12.11 11.43
N LEU A 252 -15.76 -11.34 11.98
CA LEU A 252 -15.27 -10.13 11.32
C LEU A 252 -14.10 -10.49 10.40
N PRO A 253 -14.09 -10.07 9.12
CA PRO A 253 -13.02 -10.37 8.17
C PRO A 253 -11.83 -9.41 8.35
N ILE A 254 -11.32 -9.31 9.57
CA ILE A 254 -10.34 -8.30 9.97
C ILE A 254 -9.04 -8.95 10.44
N GLN A 255 -7.99 -8.16 10.41
CA GLN A 255 -6.77 -8.35 11.18
C GLN A 255 -6.74 -7.22 12.21
N GLU A 256 -6.94 -7.52 13.50
CA GLU A 256 -7.15 -6.46 14.50
C GLU A 256 -5.91 -5.57 14.69
N ASP A 257 -4.71 -6.09 14.37
CA ASP A 257 -3.47 -5.32 14.41
C ASP A 257 -3.47 -4.15 13.44
N GLU A 258 -4.16 -4.26 12.30
CA GLU A 258 -4.32 -3.16 11.34
C GLU A 258 -5.03 -1.96 11.96
N THR A 259 -5.98 -2.21 12.85
CA THR A 259 -6.68 -1.15 13.60
C THR A 259 -5.82 -0.60 14.73
N ALA A 260 -5.17 -1.48 15.48
CA ALA A 260 -4.36 -1.08 16.62
C ALA A 260 -3.12 -0.27 16.21
N LEU A 261 -2.44 -0.67 15.13
CA LEU A 261 -1.22 -0.02 14.64
C LEU A 261 -1.49 1.40 14.14
N VAL A 262 -2.63 1.67 13.51
CA VAL A 262 -3.00 3.04 13.08
C VAL A 262 -3.09 3.98 14.29
N VAL A 263 -3.75 3.55 15.37
CA VAL A 263 -3.87 4.35 16.61
C VAL A 263 -2.50 4.56 17.25
N TRP A 264 -1.69 3.50 17.30
CA TRP A 264 -0.33 3.57 17.83
C TRP A 264 0.53 4.56 17.03
N ALA A 265 0.56 4.45 15.70
CA ALA A 265 1.34 5.31 14.82
C ALA A 265 0.89 6.77 14.93
N LEU A 266 -0.42 7.02 15.00
CA LEU A 266 -0.97 8.37 15.17
C LEU A 266 -0.53 9.00 16.50
N TRP A 267 -0.46 8.24 17.60
CA TRP A 267 0.10 8.75 18.86
C TRP A 267 1.59 9.06 18.74
N ARG A 268 2.36 8.24 18.02
CA ARG A 268 3.79 8.49 17.74
C ARG A 268 3.98 9.78 16.94
N HIS A 269 3.14 10.01 15.93
CA HIS A 269 3.09 11.25 15.16
C HIS A 269 2.80 12.46 16.05
N TYR A 270 1.71 12.41 16.83
CA TYR A 270 1.37 13.48 17.76
C TYR A 270 2.47 13.77 18.77
N PHE A 271 3.04 12.73 19.38
CA PHE A 271 4.10 12.87 20.37
C PHE A 271 5.33 13.58 19.77
N ARG A 272 5.60 13.37 18.48
CA ARG A 272 6.68 14.01 17.73
C ARG A 272 6.45 15.49 17.50
N TYR A 273 5.32 15.84 16.90
CA TYR A 273 5.11 17.15 16.30
C TYR A 273 4.22 18.06 17.15
N ARG A 274 3.46 17.49 18.10
CA ARG A 274 2.55 18.20 19.01
C ARG A 274 1.52 19.08 18.30
N ASP A 275 1.19 18.72 17.06
CA ASP A 275 0.22 19.43 16.23
C ASP A 275 -1.21 19.05 16.65
N ILE A 276 -1.79 19.84 17.54
CA ILE A 276 -3.14 19.62 18.09
C ILE A 276 -4.21 19.82 17.01
N GLU A 277 -4.03 20.78 16.11
CA GLU A 277 -5.03 21.10 15.08
C GLU A 277 -5.19 19.96 14.10
N PHE A 278 -4.10 19.28 13.75
CA PHE A 278 -4.14 18.08 12.93
C PHE A 278 -4.81 16.89 13.63
N VAL A 279 -4.45 16.59 14.89
CA VAL A 279 -4.93 15.36 15.55
C VAL A 279 -6.30 15.47 16.20
N ARG A 280 -6.80 16.68 16.47
CA ARG A 280 -8.13 16.89 17.07
C ARG A 280 -9.27 16.19 16.31
N PRO A 281 -9.44 16.35 14.97
CA PRO A 281 -10.48 15.60 14.26
C PRO A 281 -10.24 14.08 14.32
N LEU A 282 -8.98 13.64 14.19
CA LEU A 282 -8.63 12.22 14.20
C LEU A 282 -8.83 11.55 15.57
N TRP A 283 -8.74 12.30 16.66
CA TRP A 283 -9.07 11.81 18.00
C TRP A 283 -10.50 11.29 18.06
N VAL A 284 -11.46 12.03 17.51
CA VAL A 284 -12.88 11.66 17.50
C VAL A 284 -13.14 10.59 16.44
N ASP A 285 -12.69 10.84 15.21
CA ASP A 285 -13.13 10.06 14.06
C ASP A 285 -12.39 8.73 13.91
N VAL A 286 -11.17 8.62 14.44
CA VAL A 286 -10.33 7.43 14.33
C VAL A 286 -10.05 6.82 15.70
N VAL A 287 -9.39 7.58 16.59
CA VAL A 287 -8.85 7.01 17.84
C VAL A 287 -9.94 6.52 18.77
N GLN A 288 -10.99 7.31 19.03
CA GLN A 288 -12.09 6.89 19.89
C GLN A 288 -12.81 5.67 19.31
N LYS A 289 -13.17 5.70 18.01
CA LYS A 289 -13.84 4.58 17.34
C LYS A 289 -13.02 3.29 17.46
N ALA A 290 -11.73 3.36 17.13
CA ALA A 290 -10.81 2.22 17.18
C ALA A 290 -10.56 1.71 18.60
N ALA A 291 -10.33 2.60 19.56
CA ALA A 291 -10.10 2.21 20.94
C ALA A 291 -11.35 1.64 21.61
N ASP A 292 -12.53 2.18 21.29
CA ASP A 292 -13.81 1.63 21.76
C ASP A 292 -14.11 0.28 21.10
N PHE A 293 -13.69 0.05 19.86
CA PHE A 293 -13.75 -1.25 19.20
C PHE A 293 -12.83 -2.27 19.88
N MET A 294 -11.53 -1.98 20.01
CA MET A 294 -10.56 -2.81 20.74
C MET A 294 -10.96 -3.02 22.21
N CYS A 295 -11.79 -2.12 22.77
CA CYS A 295 -12.36 -2.31 24.10
C CYS A 295 -13.39 -3.42 24.19
N ARG A 296 -14.29 -3.49 23.20
CA ARG A 296 -15.41 -4.45 23.17
C ARG A 296 -15.06 -5.75 22.46
N TYR A 297 -14.06 -5.74 21.59
CA TYR A 297 -13.59 -6.90 20.84
C TYR A 297 -12.59 -7.73 21.65
N ARG A 298 -12.93 -8.05 22.91
CA ARG A 298 -12.10 -8.86 23.82
C ARG A 298 -12.93 -9.92 24.52
N ASP A 299 -12.27 -11.01 24.86
CA ASP A 299 -12.85 -12.04 25.74
C ASP A 299 -12.82 -11.54 27.19
N PRO A 300 -13.98 -11.37 27.86
CA PRO A 300 -14.03 -10.90 29.25
C PRO A 300 -13.42 -11.89 30.25
N ARG A 301 -13.23 -13.16 29.89
CA ARG A 301 -12.63 -14.19 30.75
C ARG A 301 -11.11 -14.03 30.86
N THR A 302 -10.47 -13.67 29.75
CA THR A 302 -9.00 -13.68 29.61
C THR A 302 -8.42 -12.28 29.49
N GLY A 303 -9.23 -11.29 29.11
CA GLY A 303 -8.80 -9.94 28.79
C GLY A 303 -8.10 -9.82 27.44
N LEU A 304 -7.94 -10.93 26.71
CA LEU A 304 -7.31 -10.95 25.38
C LEU A 304 -8.28 -10.49 24.28
N PRO A 305 -7.78 -9.99 23.16
CA PRO A 305 -8.61 -9.73 21.99
C PRO A 305 -9.34 -10.99 21.50
N LEU A 306 -10.52 -10.80 20.90
CA LEU A 306 -11.23 -11.89 20.24
C LEU A 306 -10.46 -12.32 18.98
N PRO A 307 -10.68 -13.56 18.48
CA PRO A 307 -9.87 -14.05 17.37
C PRO A 307 -10.06 -13.24 16.07
N SER A 308 -8.95 -12.93 15.40
CA SER A 308 -8.87 -12.29 14.09
C SER A 308 -7.85 -13.03 13.21
N TYR A 309 -7.64 -12.57 11.97
CA TYR A 309 -6.54 -13.07 11.15
C TYR A 309 -5.18 -12.54 11.63
N ASP A 310 -4.12 -13.33 11.45
CA ASP A 310 -2.74 -12.93 11.74
C ASP A 310 -2.17 -11.96 10.71
N LEU A 311 -0.98 -11.40 11.01
CA LEU A 311 -0.29 -10.49 10.08
C LEU A 311 0.12 -11.15 8.76
N TRP A 312 0.16 -12.48 8.74
CA TRP A 312 0.44 -13.30 7.57
C TRP A 312 -0.84 -13.60 6.77
N GLU A 313 -2.00 -13.18 7.27
CA GLU A 313 -3.30 -13.26 6.60
C GLU A 313 -3.78 -14.72 6.37
N GLU A 314 -3.19 -15.66 7.11
CA GLU A 314 -3.31 -17.09 6.87
C GLU A 314 -4.16 -17.77 7.94
N ARG A 315 -4.01 -17.35 9.20
CA ARG A 315 -4.56 -18.06 10.36
C ARG A 315 -5.48 -17.17 11.15
N TRP A 316 -6.59 -17.77 11.57
CA TRP A 316 -7.52 -17.14 12.50
C TRP A 316 -7.23 -17.61 13.93
N GLY A 317 -7.26 -16.69 14.89
CA GLY A 317 -6.89 -16.95 16.27
C GLY A 317 -6.59 -15.69 17.07
N VAL A 318 -6.13 -15.88 18.31
CA VAL A 318 -5.58 -14.81 19.15
C VAL A 318 -4.06 -14.86 19.03
N HIS A 319 -3.50 -13.97 18.21
CA HIS A 319 -2.10 -14.00 17.81
C HIS A 319 -1.23 -13.10 18.68
N ALA A 320 -0.05 -13.58 19.09
CA ALA A 320 0.83 -12.81 19.99
C ALA A 320 1.20 -11.42 19.44
N PHE A 321 1.45 -11.31 18.13
CA PHE A 321 1.68 -10.02 17.46
C PHE A 321 0.46 -9.09 17.61
N THR A 322 -0.73 -9.57 17.25
CA THR A 322 -2.00 -8.81 17.37
C THR A 322 -2.28 -8.39 18.82
N VAL A 323 -2.03 -9.26 19.79
CA VAL A 323 -2.16 -8.91 21.22
C VAL A 323 -1.20 -7.77 21.60
N ALA A 324 0.04 -7.80 21.13
CA ALA A 324 1.02 -6.75 21.38
C ALA A 324 0.62 -5.41 20.72
N THR A 325 0.10 -5.44 19.49
CA THR A 325 -0.36 -4.23 18.81
C THR A 325 -1.60 -3.64 19.48
N VAL A 326 -2.59 -4.45 19.88
CA VAL A 326 -3.78 -4.01 20.62
C VAL A 326 -3.39 -3.38 21.96
N TYR A 327 -2.44 -3.98 22.70
CA TYR A 327 -1.88 -3.36 23.90
C TYR A 327 -1.30 -1.96 23.59
N GLY A 328 -0.45 -1.87 22.55
CA GLY A 328 0.16 -0.62 22.11
C GLY A 328 -0.87 0.45 21.68
N GLY A 329 -1.89 0.04 20.93
CA GLY A 329 -2.99 0.88 20.47
C GLY A 329 -3.84 1.41 21.62
N LEU A 330 -4.21 0.58 22.59
CA LEU A 330 -4.95 0.99 23.78
C LEU A 330 -4.14 1.93 24.68
N LYS A 331 -2.82 1.71 24.81
CA LYS A 331 -1.93 2.66 25.53
C LYS A 331 -1.84 4.00 24.80
N ALA A 332 -1.75 3.99 23.48
CA ALA A 332 -1.79 5.20 22.66
C ALA A 332 -3.12 5.96 22.82
N ALA A 333 -4.24 5.25 22.76
CA ALA A 333 -5.57 5.83 22.96
C ALA A 333 -5.75 6.40 24.38
N HIS A 334 -5.26 5.71 25.41
CA HIS A 334 -5.24 6.25 26.78
C HIS A 334 -4.49 7.59 26.83
N ASN A 335 -3.32 7.68 26.21
CA ASN A 335 -2.54 8.91 26.24
C ASN A 335 -3.24 10.06 25.50
N PHE A 336 -3.90 9.77 24.37
CA PHE A 336 -4.76 10.75 23.71
C PHE A 336 -5.91 11.19 24.61
N ALA A 337 -6.60 10.26 25.26
CA ALA A 337 -7.70 10.57 26.18
C ALA A 337 -7.24 11.51 27.32
N VAL A 338 -6.06 11.25 27.89
CA VAL A 338 -5.44 12.14 28.89
C VAL A 338 -5.13 13.51 28.29
N ALA A 339 -4.53 13.57 27.09
CA ALA A 339 -4.16 14.82 26.43
C ALA A 339 -5.38 15.69 26.09
N PHE A 340 -6.51 15.07 25.71
CA PHE A 340 -7.78 15.74 25.42
C PHE A 340 -8.69 15.90 26.65
N GLY A 341 -8.25 15.49 27.83
CA GLY A 341 -9.00 15.66 29.08
C GLY A 341 -10.19 14.71 29.27
N ASP A 342 -10.32 13.65 28.47
CA ASP A 342 -11.36 12.64 28.60
C ASP A 342 -10.97 11.58 29.66
N ARG A 343 -11.30 11.88 30.91
CA ARG A 343 -10.94 11.03 32.06
C ARG A 343 -11.61 9.66 32.05
N GLU A 344 -12.84 9.58 31.53
CA GLU A 344 -13.59 8.32 31.48
C GLU A 344 -12.96 7.37 30.48
N ARG A 345 -12.72 7.83 29.24
CA ARG A 345 -12.02 7.03 28.22
C ARG A 345 -10.60 6.72 28.63
N ALA A 346 -9.89 7.65 29.27
CA ALA A 346 -8.55 7.40 29.78
C ALA A 346 -8.53 6.21 30.76
N ALA A 347 -9.45 6.17 31.72
CA ALA A 347 -9.55 5.07 32.68
C ALA A 347 -9.94 3.75 32.00
N LYS A 348 -10.92 3.79 31.08
CA LYS A 348 -11.38 2.64 30.30
C LYS A 348 -10.25 2.01 29.48
N TYR A 349 -9.53 2.82 28.71
CA TYR A 349 -8.44 2.38 27.83
C TYR A 349 -7.24 1.88 28.63
N ALA A 350 -6.90 2.52 29.75
CA ALA A 350 -5.84 2.04 30.65
C ALA A 350 -6.17 0.67 31.23
N LYS A 351 -7.39 0.49 31.75
CA LYS A 351 -7.86 -0.80 32.30
C LYS A 351 -7.79 -1.89 31.24
N ALA A 352 -8.33 -1.61 30.06
CA ALA A 352 -8.29 -2.52 28.92
C ALA A 352 -6.86 -2.94 28.54
N ALA A 353 -5.92 -1.98 28.44
CA ALA A 353 -4.53 -2.28 28.13
C ALA A 353 -3.88 -3.19 29.20
N GLU A 354 -4.11 -2.94 30.48
CA GLU A 354 -3.55 -3.79 31.55
C GLU A 354 -4.18 -5.19 31.55
N GLU A 355 -5.47 -5.33 31.26
CA GLU A 355 -6.11 -6.63 31.06
C GLU A 355 -5.48 -7.41 29.92
N VAL A 356 -5.25 -6.78 28.75
CA VAL A 356 -4.58 -7.42 27.61
C VAL A 356 -3.17 -7.88 27.98
N LYS A 357 -2.39 -7.02 28.64
CA LYS A 357 -1.02 -7.34 29.09
C LYS A 357 -1.00 -8.52 30.05
N ASN A 358 -1.88 -8.52 31.05
CA ASN A 358 -1.97 -9.58 32.04
C ASN A 358 -2.45 -10.90 31.40
N GLY A 359 -3.42 -10.82 30.48
CA GLY A 359 -3.87 -11.94 29.67
C GLY A 359 -2.73 -12.52 28.84
N ALA A 360 -1.93 -11.68 28.17
CA ALA A 360 -0.79 -12.14 27.39
C ALA A 360 0.24 -12.87 28.25
N ALA A 361 0.63 -12.29 29.39
CA ALA A 361 1.59 -12.92 30.30
C ALA A 361 1.09 -14.27 30.86
N LYS A 362 -0.21 -14.39 31.10
CA LYS A 362 -0.82 -15.60 31.67
C LYS A 362 -1.06 -16.71 30.64
N TYR A 363 -1.55 -16.35 29.46
CA TYR A 363 -2.07 -17.32 28.48
C TYR A 363 -1.18 -17.50 27.25
N LEU A 364 -0.40 -16.49 26.84
CA LEU A 364 0.46 -16.63 25.65
C LEU A 364 1.88 -17.12 25.98
N PHE A 365 2.37 -16.94 27.21
CA PHE A 365 3.67 -17.46 27.59
C PHE A 365 3.59 -18.95 27.92
N SER A 366 4.37 -19.78 27.23
CA SER A 366 4.51 -21.20 27.53
C SER A 366 5.74 -21.43 28.42
N PRO A 367 5.56 -21.80 29.71
CA PRO A 367 6.68 -22.14 30.58
C PRO A 367 7.47 -23.36 30.07
N LYS A 368 6.77 -24.30 29.42
CA LYS A 368 7.37 -25.50 28.81
C LYS A 368 8.35 -25.13 27.70
N LEU A 369 8.01 -24.16 26.85
CA LEU A 369 8.86 -23.70 25.75
C LEU A 369 9.77 -22.53 26.14
N ASN A 370 9.53 -21.92 27.30
CA ASN A 370 10.17 -20.70 27.77
C ASN A 370 10.09 -19.54 26.75
N ARG A 371 8.95 -19.40 26.08
CA ARG A 371 8.67 -18.32 25.11
C ARG A 371 7.18 -18.10 24.93
N PHE A 372 6.82 -16.99 24.26
CA PHE A 372 5.46 -16.77 23.79
C PHE A 372 5.12 -17.73 22.64
N VAL A 373 3.90 -18.25 22.68
CA VAL A 373 3.31 -19.09 21.64
C VAL A 373 2.80 -18.21 20.50
N ARG A 374 2.66 -18.79 19.31
CA ARG A 374 2.26 -18.03 18.12
C ARG A 374 0.81 -17.56 18.21
N ARG A 375 -0.11 -18.49 18.50
CA ARG A 375 -1.54 -18.21 18.64
C ARG A 375 -2.21 -19.08 19.69
N LEU A 376 -3.32 -18.55 20.18
CA LEU A 376 -4.34 -19.30 20.91
C LEU A 376 -5.59 -19.41 20.04
N VAL A 377 -6.22 -20.58 20.02
CA VAL A 377 -7.41 -20.87 19.24
C VAL A 377 -8.55 -21.18 20.19
N THR A 378 -9.57 -20.33 20.27
CA THR A 378 -10.67 -20.51 21.23
C THR A 378 -11.42 -21.81 20.95
N LYS A 379 -11.66 -22.63 21.99
CA LYS A 379 -12.45 -23.87 21.86
C LYS A 379 -13.92 -23.64 21.54
N ASP A 380 -14.45 -22.48 21.90
CA ASP A 380 -15.87 -22.14 21.75
C ASP A 380 -16.22 -21.49 20.40
N ASN A 381 -15.23 -21.10 19.59
CA ASN A 381 -15.47 -20.49 18.28
C ASN A 381 -15.07 -21.42 17.14
N PRO A 382 -15.77 -21.34 16.00
CA PRO A 382 -15.39 -22.09 14.83
C PRO A 382 -14.04 -21.61 14.30
N THR A 383 -13.15 -22.55 14.01
CA THR A 383 -11.91 -22.32 13.27
C THR A 383 -12.17 -22.40 11.77
N PRO A 384 -11.42 -21.64 10.93
CA PRO A 384 -11.38 -21.92 9.51
C PRO A 384 -10.82 -23.33 9.31
N PRO A 385 -11.21 -24.02 8.22
CA PRO A 385 -10.52 -25.24 7.85
C PRO A 385 -9.04 -24.89 7.62
N ASP A 386 -8.18 -25.29 8.55
CA ASP A 386 -6.78 -25.49 8.24
C ASP A 386 -6.73 -26.61 7.18
N SER A 387 -5.84 -26.48 6.18
CA SER A 387 -5.44 -27.50 5.17
C SER A 387 -5.93 -28.94 5.46
N PRO A 388 -6.39 -29.74 4.46
CA PRO A 388 -7.25 -30.96 4.52
C PRO A 388 -6.94 -32.12 5.51
N THR A 389 -6.12 -31.95 6.53
CA THR A 389 -5.59 -33.02 7.40
C THR A 389 -5.74 -32.78 8.91
N TYR A 390 -6.47 -31.76 9.37
CA TYR A 390 -6.72 -31.57 10.81
C TYR A 390 -8.02 -32.26 11.27
N VAL A 391 -7.94 -33.00 12.39
CA VAL A 391 -9.08 -33.69 13.04
C VAL A 391 -9.25 -33.16 14.46
N GLU A 392 -10.46 -32.71 14.77
CA GLU A 392 -10.91 -32.14 16.04
C GLU A 392 -11.14 -33.23 17.10
N ALA A 393 -10.68 -33.04 18.34
CA ALA A 393 -10.92 -33.96 19.45
C ALA A 393 -11.99 -33.41 20.41
N SER A 394 -12.95 -34.28 20.79
CA SER A 394 -14.10 -33.96 21.66
C SER A 394 -13.74 -33.67 23.14
N PRO A 395 -14.63 -32.99 23.89
CA PRO A 395 -14.30 -32.30 25.14
C PRO A 395 -14.58 -33.12 26.40
N LEU A 396 -13.88 -32.78 27.51
CA LEU A 396 -14.22 -33.17 28.88
C LEU A 396 -13.99 -32.01 29.85
N SER A 397 -14.72 -32.06 30.97
CA SER A 397 -15.10 -30.97 31.87
C SER A 397 -14.24 -30.76 33.14
N HIS A 398 -14.09 -29.48 33.52
CA HIS A 398 -14.07 -28.83 34.86
C HIS A 398 -12.73 -28.23 35.40
N GLU A 399 -12.78 -26.87 35.47
CA GLU A 399 -11.93 -25.79 36.03
C GLU A 399 -10.79 -25.24 35.13
N PRO A 400 -10.78 -23.93 34.78
CA PRO A 400 -10.17 -23.46 33.53
C PRO A 400 -8.65 -23.32 33.62
N SER A 401 -7.99 -24.42 33.28
CA SER A 401 -6.64 -24.39 32.71
C SER A 401 -6.69 -23.74 31.30
N ILE A 402 -5.54 -23.28 30.79
CA ILE A 402 -5.41 -22.76 29.42
C ILE A 402 -6.01 -23.71 28.38
N ASP A 403 -5.87 -25.02 28.62
CA ASP A 403 -6.39 -26.10 27.78
C ASP A 403 -7.92 -26.22 27.82
N GLU A 404 -8.63 -25.49 28.69
CA GLU A 404 -10.11 -25.44 28.66
C GLU A 404 -10.62 -24.33 27.75
N VAL A 405 -9.84 -23.26 27.54
CA VAL A 405 -10.29 -22.06 26.79
C VAL A 405 -9.71 -22.04 25.38
N TYR A 406 -8.47 -22.50 25.21
CA TYR A 406 -7.76 -22.42 23.95
C TYR A 406 -7.04 -23.73 23.60
N ASP A 407 -6.95 -24.02 22.30
CA ASP A 407 -5.86 -24.82 21.74
C ASP A 407 -4.66 -23.91 21.44
N VAL A 408 -3.43 -24.41 21.66
CA VAL A 408 -2.19 -23.61 21.61
C VAL A 408 -1.35 -23.99 20.39
N ASP A 409 -1.01 -23.01 19.55
CA ASP A 409 -0.03 -23.19 18.47
C ASP A 409 1.38 -22.84 18.96
N GLU A 410 2.17 -23.88 19.20
CA GLU A 410 3.55 -23.79 19.69
C GLU A 410 4.57 -23.39 18.61
N THR A 411 4.18 -23.18 17.35
CA THR A 411 5.10 -22.80 16.25
C THR A 411 5.84 -21.49 16.57
N VAL A 412 7.08 -21.34 16.12
CA VAL A 412 7.79 -20.05 16.22
C VAL A 412 7.18 -19.08 15.21
N ASP A 413 6.75 -17.91 15.65
CA ASP A 413 6.30 -16.84 14.76
C ASP A 413 7.45 -15.87 14.48
N ALA A 414 7.80 -15.69 13.21
CA ALA A 414 8.86 -14.77 12.79
C ALA A 414 8.56 -13.31 13.12
N SER A 415 7.29 -12.94 13.31
CA SER A 415 6.88 -11.58 13.69
C SER A 415 7.21 -11.18 15.12
N LEU A 416 7.62 -12.14 15.97
CA LEU A 416 8.00 -11.90 17.37
C LEU A 416 9.50 -11.61 17.53
N TYR A 417 10.27 -11.55 16.43
CA TYR A 417 11.71 -11.25 16.43
C TYR A 417 12.01 -9.80 16.03
#